data_AF-A6PVY5-F1
#
_entry.id   AF-A6PVY5-F1
#
_cell.length_a   1.000
_cell.length_b   1.000
_cell.length_c   1.000
_cell.angle_alpha   90.00
_cell.angle_beta   90.00
_cell.angle_gamma   90.00
#
_symmetry.space_group_name_H-M   'P 1'
#
loop_
_entity.id
_entity.type
_entity.pdbx_description
1 polymer ?
#
loop_
_entity_poly.entity_id
_entity_poly.type
_entity_poly.pdbx_seq_one_letter_code
_entity_poly.pdbx_strand_id
1 'polypeptide(L)'
;MHPPKTPSGALHRKRKMAAWPFSRLWKVSDPILFQMTLIAALLPAVLGNCGPPPTLSFAAPMDITLTETRFKTGTTLKYTCLPGYVRSHSTQTLTCNSDGEWVYNTFCIYKRCRHPGELRNGQVEIKTDLSFGSQIEFSCSEGFFLIGSTTS
;
A
#
# COMPACT_ATOMS: atom_id res chain seq x y z
N MET A 1 -19.05 85.90 7.01
CA MET A 1 -19.97 86.63 7.92
C MET A 1 -20.57 85.63 8.92
N HIS A 2 -20.83 86.10 10.14
CA HIS A 2 -20.86 85.36 11.41
C HIS A 2 -22.11 84.42 11.65
N PRO A 3 -22.12 83.61 12.73
CA PRO A 3 -22.50 82.17 12.81
C PRO A 3 -23.99 81.92 13.13
N PRO A 4 -24.42 80.68 13.49
CA PRO A 4 -24.50 80.38 14.94
C PRO A 4 -24.22 78.92 15.36
N LYS A 5 -23.87 78.79 16.65
CA LYS A 5 -23.82 77.56 17.45
C LYS A 5 -25.20 77.16 18.00
N THR A 6 -25.27 75.90 18.45
CA THR A 6 -26.14 75.25 19.47
C THR A 6 -27.46 74.63 18.99
N PRO A 7 -28.10 73.69 19.73
CA PRO A 7 -27.69 72.97 20.95
C PRO A 7 -27.90 71.44 20.95
N SER A 8 -27.25 70.81 21.93
CA SER A 8 -27.74 69.73 22.83
C SER A 8 -29.01 68.95 22.48
N GLY A 9 -28.91 67.62 22.48
CA GLY A 9 -30.07 66.73 22.47
C GLY A 9 -29.69 65.26 22.61
N ALA A 10 -29.32 64.85 23.82
CA ALA A 10 -29.20 63.44 24.17
C ALA A 10 -30.59 62.78 24.11
N LEU A 11 -30.83 61.94 23.09
CA LEU A 11 -32.01 61.08 23.04
C LEU A 11 -31.57 59.62 23.19
N HIS A 12 -31.73 59.15 24.42
CA HIS A 12 -31.43 57.82 24.90
C HIS A 12 -32.40 56.79 24.28
N ARG A 13 -32.09 56.29 23.07
CA ARG A 13 -32.89 55.22 22.44
C ARG A 13 -32.47 53.86 23.02
N LYS A 14 -33.26 53.36 23.98
CA LYS A 14 -33.15 52.00 24.54
C LYS A 14 -33.09 50.96 23.42
N ARG A 15 -31.91 50.37 23.19
CA ARG A 15 -31.75 49.17 22.39
C ARG A 15 -32.13 47.98 23.27
N LYS A 16 -33.39 47.53 23.19
CA LYS A 16 -33.80 46.26 23.80
C LYS A 16 -33.09 45.14 23.03
N MET A 17 -32.03 44.59 23.61
CA MET A 17 -31.46 43.33 23.12
C MET A 17 -32.48 42.23 23.41
N ALA A 18 -33.08 41.68 22.36
CA ALA A 18 -33.79 40.42 22.46
C ALA A 18 -32.76 39.35 22.83
N ALA A 19 -32.79 38.90 24.08
CA ALA A 19 -32.05 37.73 24.50
C ALA A 19 -32.63 36.52 23.77
N TRP A 20 -31.96 36.08 22.70
CA TRP A 20 -32.19 34.75 22.16
C TRP A 20 -31.86 33.73 23.25
N PRO A 21 -32.70 32.73 23.51
CA PRO A 21 -32.36 31.67 24.44
C PRO A 21 -31.31 30.79 23.76
N PHE A 22 -30.03 31.08 24.04
CA PHE A 22 -28.89 30.20 23.69
C PHE A 22 -28.91 28.86 24.45
N SER A 23 -29.99 28.55 25.17
CA SER A 23 -30.11 27.41 26.09
C SER A 23 -30.56 26.10 25.44
N ARG A 24 -30.52 25.96 24.12
CA ARG A 24 -30.86 24.70 23.41
C ARG A 24 -29.74 24.08 22.58
N LEU A 25 -28.48 24.38 22.89
CA LEU A 25 -27.34 23.63 22.31
C LEU A 25 -26.54 22.82 23.36
N TRP A 26 -26.90 22.91 24.65
CA TRP A 26 -26.19 22.26 25.77
C TRP A 26 -27.08 21.23 26.49
N LYS A 27 -27.96 20.54 25.74
CA LYS A 27 -28.85 19.51 26.32
C LYS A 27 -28.81 18.17 25.58
N VAL A 28 -27.76 17.94 24.80
CA VAL A 28 -27.42 16.61 24.31
C VAL A 28 -26.18 16.17 25.06
N SER A 29 -26.31 16.10 26.39
CA SER A 29 -25.42 15.27 27.20
C SER A 29 -25.93 13.85 27.05
N ASP A 30 -25.85 13.29 25.84
CA ASP A 30 -26.42 11.98 25.57
C ASP A 30 -25.57 10.96 26.34
N PRO A 31 -26.07 10.41 27.46
CA PRO A 31 -25.27 9.53 28.29
C PRO A 31 -24.84 8.29 27.50
N ILE A 32 -25.57 7.94 26.43
CA ILE A 32 -25.22 6.87 25.51
C ILE A 32 -23.96 7.26 24.70
N LEU A 33 -23.88 8.50 24.18
CA LEU A 33 -22.69 8.97 23.47
C LEU A 33 -21.47 9.00 24.40
N PHE A 34 -21.63 9.48 25.64
CA PHE A 34 -20.56 9.47 26.65
C PHE A 34 -20.10 8.05 27.00
N GLN A 35 -21.04 7.12 27.22
CA GLN A 35 -20.74 5.72 27.48
C GLN A 35 -20.04 5.05 26.28
N MET A 36 -20.48 5.32 25.05
CA MET A 36 -19.84 4.81 23.83
C MET A 36 -18.41 5.35 23.64
N THR A 37 -18.17 6.63 23.96
CA THR A 37 -16.80 7.18 23.95
C THR A 37 -15.92 6.58 25.04
N LEU A 38 -16.48 6.26 26.22
CA LEU A 38 -15.76 5.60 27.30
C LEU A 38 -15.35 4.18 26.91
N ILE A 39 -16.26 3.41 26.31
CA ILE A 39 -15.99 2.03 25.86
C ILE A 39 -14.92 2.03 24.75
N ALA A 40 -14.98 2.96 23.80
CA ALA A 40 -13.95 3.11 22.76
C ALA A 40 -12.57 3.52 23.33
N ALA A 41 -12.52 4.28 24.42
CA ALA A 41 -11.28 4.63 25.11
C ALA A 41 -10.71 3.48 25.97
N LEU A 42 -11.56 2.54 26.40
CA LEU A 42 -11.18 1.35 27.16
C LEU A 42 -10.73 0.19 26.27
N LEU A 43 -11.09 0.19 24.99
CA LEU A 43 -10.50 -0.71 23.99
C LEU A 43 -9.06 -0.24 23.73
N PRO A 44 -8.03 -1.03 24.10
CA PRO A 44 -6.68 -0.69 23.69
C PRO A 44 -6.65 -0.65 22.17
N ALA A 45 -6.17 0.45 21.59
CA ALA A 45 -5.71 0.43 20.21
C ALA A 45 -4.53 -0.56 20.17
N VAL A 46 -4.80 -1.81 19.83
CA VAL A 46 -3.76 -2.81 19.60
C VAL A 46 -3.13 -2.42 18.27
N LEU A 47 -2.24 -1.42 18.32
CA LEU A 47 -1.38 -1.09 17.21
C LEU A 47 -0.49 -2.33 16.99
N GLY A 48 -0.80 -3.10 15.96
CA GLY A 48 -0.14 -4.36 15.69
C GLY A 48 1.29 -4.09 15.25
N ASN A 49 2.24 -4.34 16.13
CA ASN A 49 3.63 -4.47 15.72
C ASN A 49 3.77 -5.79 14.96
N CYS A 50 4.39 -5.75 13.78
CA CYS A 50 4.61 -6.96 12.99
C CYS A 50 5.70 -7.83 13.62
N GLY A 51 5.56 -9.14 13.44
CA GLY A 51 6.63 -10.10 13.68
C GLY A 51 7.71 -10.06 12.59
N PRO A 52 8.61 -11.06 12.54
CA PRO A 52 9.54 -11.22 11.42
C PRO A 52 8.82 -11.21 10.08
N PRO A 53 9.39 -10.59 9.03
CA PRO A 53 8.78 -10.61 7.72
C PRO A 53 8.73 -12.02 7.13
N PRO A 54 7.73 -12.31 6.28
CA PRO A 54 7.62 -13.62 5.66
C PRO A 54 8.80 -13.89 4.70
N THR A 55 9.13 -15.17 4.54
CA THR A 55 10.05 -15.62 3.50
C THR A 55 9.32 -15.60 2.15
N LEU A 56 9.90 -14.92 1.15
CA LEU A 56 9.33 -14.82 -0.19
C LEU A 56 10.12 -15.70 -1.17
N SER A 57 9.44 -16.46 -2.01
CA SER A 57 10.09 -17.32 -3.02
C SER A 57 10.74 -16.55 -4.18
N PHE A 58 10.40 -15.27 -4.32
CA PHE A 58 10.83 -14.40 -5.43
C PHE A 58 11.76 -13.27 -5.00
N ALA A 59 11.96 -13.05 -3.69
CA ALA A 59 12.73 -11.94 -3.17
C ALA A 59 13.36 -12.22 -1.80
N ALA A 60 14.48 -11.55 -1.52
CA ALA A 60 15.16 -11.59 -0.24
C ALA A 60 15.32 -10.17 0.34
N PRO A 61 15.38 -10.02 1.67
CA PRO A 61 15.66 -8.72 2.27
C PRO A 61 17.04 -8.23 1.82
N MET A 62 17.15 -6.93 1.55
CA MET A 62 18.41 -6.32 1.15
C MET A 62 19.39 -6.24 2.32
N ASP A 63 18.87 -6.10 3.54
CA ASP A 63 19.64 -6.20 4.77
C ASP A 63 19.58 -7.65 5.29
N ILE A 64 20.69 -8.36 5.14
CA ILE A 64 20.84 -9.76 5.59
C ILE A 64 21.07 -9.89 7.11
N THR A 65 21.24 -8.77 7.81
CA THR A 65 21.54 -8.73 9.26
C THR A 65 20.32 -8.43 10.13
N LEU A 66 19.12 -8.48 9.55
CA LEU A 66 17.85 -8.35 10.25
C LEU A 66 17.72 -9.46 11.31
N THR A 67 17.98 -9.09 12.57
CA THR A 67 17.85 -9.95 13.77
C THR A 67 16.63 -9.56 14.61
N GLU A 68 15.95 -8.47 14.24
CA GLU A 68 14.76 -7.98 14.91
C GLU A 68 13.60 -8.96 14.76
N THR A 69 12.88 -9.18 15.86
CA THR A 69 11.70 -10.06 15.90
C THR A 69 10.39 -9.29 15.99
N ARG A 70 10.46 -7.95 16.17
CA ARG A 70 9.29 -7.08 16.33
C ARG A 70 9.54 -5.75 15.64
N PHE A 71 8.64 -5.39 14.73
CA PHE A 71 8.72 -4.19 13.91
C PHE A 71 7.53 -3.29 14.18
N LYS A 72 7.77 -1.99 14.30
CA LYS A 72 6.69 -1.02 14.53
C LYS A 72 5.81 -0.88 13.29
N THR A 73 4.53 -0.58 13.52
CA THR A 73 3.63 -0.15 12.43
C THR A 73 4.26 0.99 11.62
N GLY A 74 4.16 0.90 10.30
CA GLY A 74 4.78 1.82 9.34
C GLY A 74 6.23 1.47 8.97
N THR A 75 6.89 0.55 9.67
CA THR A 75 8.23 0.08 9.26
C THR A 75 8.17 -0.47 7.85
N THR A 76 9.12 -0.04 7.01
CA THR A 76 9.23 -0.47 5.62
C THR A 76 10.60 -1.10 5.38
N LEU A 77 10.61 -2.35 4.96
CA LEU A 77 11.82 -3.12 4.66
C LEU A 77 12.04 -3.19 3.15
N LYS A 78 13.28 -3.04 2.71
CA LYS A 78 13.67 -3.14 1.29
C LYS A 78 14.09 -4.55 0.93
N TYR A 79 13.65 -4.99 -0.24
CA TYR A 79 13.91 -6.31 -0.78
C TYR A 79 14.59 -6.21 -2.13
N THR A 80 15.27 -7.28 -2.53
CA THR A 80 15.82 -7.48 -3.86
C THR A 80 15.25 -8.77 -4.47
N CYS A 81 15.11 -8.80 -5.80
CA CYS A 81 14.61 -9.99 -6.48
C CYS A 81 15.67 -11.10 -6.45
N LEU A 82 15.22 -12.32 -6.23
CA LEU A 82 16.07 -13.51 -6.32
C LEU A 82 16.47 -13.80 -7.79
N PRO A 83 17.52 -14.59 -8.03
CA PRO A 83 17.85 -15.07 -9.36
C PRO A 83 16.64 -15.74 -10.04
N GLY A 84 16.48 -15.51 -11.34
CA GLY A 84 15.29 -15.94 -12.09
C GLY A 84 14.15 -14.92 -12.09
N TYR A 85 14.21 -13.89 -11.25
CA TYR A 85 13.20 -12.82 -11.19
C TYR A 85 13.78 -11.45 -11.57
N VAL A 86 12.91 -10.54 -11.99
CA VAL A 86 13.20 -9.12 -12.28
C VAL A 86 12.18 -8.23 -11.60
N ARG A 87 12.59 -6.99 -11.32
CA ARG A 87 11.74 -5.98 -10.71
C ARG A 87 10.54 -5.68 -11.64
N SER A 88 9.33 -5.64 -11.06
CA SER A 88 8.14 -5.15 -11.75
C SER A 88 8.03 -3.62 -11.66
N HIS A 89 6.88 -3.04 -11.98
CA HIS A 89 6.64 -1.61 -11.82
C HIS A 89 6.51 -1.17 -10.34
N SER A 90 6.28 -2.11 -9.42
CA SER A 90 6.08 -1.80 -8.00
C SER A 90 7.40 -1.58 -7.25
N THR A 91 7.30 -0.97 -6.07
CA THR A 91 8.41 -0.82 -5.14
C THR A 91 8.72 -2.16 -4.47
N GLN A 92 10.00 -2.49 -4.33
CA GLN A 92 10.45 -3.75 -3.72
C GLN A 92 10.50 -3.62 -2.21
N THR A 93 9.32 -3.44 -1.60
CA THR A 93 9.19 -3.13 -0.19
C THR A 93 8.04 -3.87 0.47
N LEU A 94 8.27 -4.28 1.72
CA LEU A 94 7.24 -4.78 2.63
C LEU A 94 7.00 -3.71 3.69
N THR A 95 5.75 -3.38 3.98
CA THR A 95 5.38 -2.39 4.99
C THR A 95 4.54 -3.05 6.07
N CYS A 96 4.87 -2.80 7.33
CA CYS A 96 4.08 -3.25 8.46
C CYS A 96 2.83 -2.37 8.61
N ASN A 97 1.62 -2.94 8.46
CA ASN A 97 0.37 -2.20 8.60
C ASN A 97 -0.07 -2.06 10.07
N SER A 98 -1.19 -1.38 10.32
CA SER A 98 -1.74 -1.17 11.67
C SER A 98 -2.25 -2.45 12.33
N ASP A 99 -2.54 -3.46 11.52
CA ASP A 99 -3.10 -4.74 11.95
C ASP A 99 -2.00 -5.75 12.36
N GLY A 100 -0.72 -5.35 12.25
CA GLY A 100 0.41 -6.21 12.57
C GLY A 100 0.80 -7.17 11.46
N GLU A 101 0.38 -6.87 10.23
CA GLU A 101 0.65 -7.68 9.03
C GLU A 101 1.61 -6.98 8.08
N TRP A 102 2.46 -7.78 7.42
CA TRP A 102 3.33 -7.29 6.36
C TRP A 102 2.55 -7.23 5.04
N VAL A 103 2.36 -6.03 4.52
CA VAL A 103 1.69 -5.79 3.24
C VAL A 103 2.70 -5.44 2.15
N TYR A 104 2.45 -5.93 0.94
CA TYR A 104 3.27 -5.67 -0.24
C TYR A 104 2.48 -5.96 -1.53
N ASN A 105 2.91 -5.32 -2.63
CA ASN A 105 2.44 -5.62 -3.98
C ASN A 105 3.39 -6.62 -4.66
N THR A 106 2.98 -7.25 -5.76
CA THR A 106 3.88 -8.09 -6.56
C THR A 106 4.98 -7.24 -7.22
N PHE A 107 6.17 -7.21 -6.61
CA PHE A 107 7.29 -6.36 -7.03
C PHE A 107 8.42 -7.09 -7.75
N CYS A 108 8.41 -8.43 -7.76
CA CYS A 108 9.30 -9.26 -8.57
C CYS A 108 8.46 -10.22 -9.41
N ILE A 109 8.81 -10.37 -10.68
CA ILE A 109 8.16 -11.27 -11.64
C ILE A 109 9.22 -12.13 -12.32
N TYR A 110 8.83 -13.27 -12.87
CA TYR A 110 9.76 -14.13 -13.61
C TYR A 110 10.47 -13.37 -14.73
N LYS A 111 11.78 -13.61 -14.87
CA LYS A 111 12.51 -13.23 -16.07
C LYS A 111 11.88 -13.93 -17.25
N ARG A 112 11.71 -13.21 -18.36
CA ARG A 112 11.28 -13.81 -19.62
C ARG A 112 12.47 -14.06 -20.53
N CYS A 113 12.54 -15.28 -21.04
CA CYS A 113 13.41 -15.66 -22.12
C CYS A 113 12.95 -14.95 -23.41
N ARG A 114 13.90 -14.75 -24.33
CA ARG A 114 13.54 -14.33 -25.68
C ARG A 114 12.86 -15.48 -26.40
N HIS A 115 12.01 -15.16 -27.38
CA HIS A 115 11.49 -16.18 -28.26
C HIS A 115 12.67 -16.90 -28.95
N PRO A 116 12.71 -18.24 -28.94
CA PRO A 116 13.82 -19.02 -29.52
C PRO A 116 13.94 -18.83 -31.04
N GLY A 117 12.88 -18.31 -31.67
CA GLY A 117 12.79 -18.15 -33.12
C GLY A 117 12.26 -19.42 -33.78
N GLU A 118 12.29 -19.43 -35.10
CA GLU A 118 11.86 -20.58 -35.90
C GLU A 118 13.01 -21.56 -36.10
N LEU A 119 12.70 -22.86 -35.98
CA LEU A 119 13.64 -23.92 -36.30
C LEU A 119 13.50 -24.30 -37.78
N ARG A 120 14.52 -24.05 -38.59
CA ARG A 120 14.49 -24.42 -40.02
C ARG A 120 14.35 -25.94 -40.16
N ASN A 121 13.39 -26.37 -40.97
CA ASN A 121 13.05 -27.78 -41.19
C ASN A 121 12.74 -28.53 -39.88
N GLY A 122 12.07 -27.85 -38.95
CA GLY A 122 11.68 -28.40 -37.67
C GLY A 122 10.61 -27.56 -37.00
N GLN A 123 10.36 -27.85 -35.72
CA GLN A 123 9.38 -27.18 -34.90
C GLN A 123 9.96 -26.90 -33.52
N VAL A 124 9.53 -25.78 -32.93
CA VAL A 124 9.78 -25.44 -31.53
C VAL A 124 8.45 -25.49 -30.79
N GLU A 125 8.33 -26.37 -29.81
CA GLU A 125 7.13 -26.50 -29.00
C GLU A 125 7.36 -25.84 -27.64
N ILE A 126 6.58 -24.79 -27.36
CA ILE A 126 6.58 -24.14 -26.04
C ILE A 126 5.58 -24.88 -25.15
N LYS A 127 6.07 -25.63 -24.15
CA LYS A 127 5.21 -26.48 -23.31
C LYS A 127 4.32 -25.69 -22.34
N THR A 128 4.83 -24.58 -21.82
CA THR A 128 4.12 -23.72 -20.84
C THR A 128 4.14 -22.27 -21.29
N ASP A 129 5.28 -21.60 -21.13
CA ASP A 129 5.54 -20.24 -21.57
C ASP A 129 7.06 -20.03 -21.74
N LEU A 130 7.49 -18.77 -21.86
CA LEU A 130 8.91 -18.40 -21.96
C LEU A 130 9.39 -17.67 -20.70
N SER A 131 8.87 -18.05 -19.53
CA SER A 131 9.33 -17.51 -18.25
C SER A 131 10.39 -18.40 -17.61
N PHE A 132 11.12 -17.86 -16.64
CA PHE A 132 12.15 -18.58 -15.92
C PHE A 132 11.61 -19.87 -15.29
N GLY A 133 12.23 -21.01 -15.62
CA GLY A 133 11.82 -22.34 -15.15
C GLY A 133 10.93 -23.10 -16.13
N SER A 134 10.47 -22.48 -17.22
CA SER A 134 9.74 -23.16 -18.28
C SER A 134 10.65 -23.96 -19.21
N GLN A 135 10.04 -24.87 -19.98
CA GLN A 135 10.73 -25.78 -20.88
C GLN A 135 10.14 -25.68 -22.30
N ILE A 136 11.02 -25.80 -23.30
CA ILE A 136 10.65 -25.95 -24.71
C ILE A 136 11.25 -27.23 -25.29
N GLU A 137 10.61 -27.77 -26.33
CA GLU A 137 11.09 -28.95 -27.06
C GLU A 137 11.34 -28.65 -28.53
N PHE A 138 12.35 -29.29 -29.10
CA PHE A 138 12.73 -29.17 -30.50
C PHE A 138 12.50 -30.49 -31.23
N SER A 139 11.89 -30.42 -32.41
CA SER A 139 11.73 -31.57 -33.30
C SER A 139 12.10 -31.20 -34.74
N CYS A 140 12.52 -32.20 -35.53
CA CYS A 140 12.84 -32.03 -36.93
C CYS A 140 11.72 -32.58 -37.82
N SER A 141 11.50 -31.92 -38.95
CA SER A 141 10.67 -32.44 -40.02
C SER A 141 11.25 -33.75 -40.56
N GLU A 142 10.39 -34.55 -41.21
CA GLU A 142 10.80 -35.81 -41.83
C GLU A 142 12.00 -35.61 -42.78
N GLY A 143 12.97 -36.52 -42.70
CA GLY A 143 14.20 -36.47 -43.49
C GLY A 143 15.32 -35.58 -42.91
N PHE A 144 15.09 -34.92 -41.77
CA PHE A 144 16.08 -34.11 -41.07
C PHE A 144 16.42 -34.68 -39.70
N PHE A 145 17.63 -34.39 -39.21
CA PHE A 145 18.12 -34.80 -37.90
C PHE A 145 18.48 -33.57 -37.06
N LEU A 146 18.13 -33.60 -35.77
CA LEU A 146 18.42 -32.50 -34.86
C LEU A 146 19.89 -32.51 -34.46
N ILE A 147 20.55 -31.35 -34.56
CA ILE A 147 21.90 -31.13 -34.06
C ILE A 147 21.81 -30.19 -32.86
N GLY A 148 22.10 -30.69 -31.67
CA GLY A 148 22.02 -29.94 -30.41
C GLY A 148 21.11 -30.60 -29.37
N SER A 149 20.67 -29.82 -28.38
CA SER A 149 19.75 -30.29 -27.34
C SER A 149 18.32 -30.41 -27.88
N THR A 150 17.59 -31.45 -27.47
CA THR A 150 16.15 -31.61 -27.77
C THR A 150 15.25 -30.74 -26.91
N THR A 151 15.80 -30.17 -25.82
CA THR A 151 15.06 -29.32 -24.89
C THR A 151 15.88 -28.10 -24.46
N SER A 152 15.21 -27.02 -24.07
CA SER A 152 15.84 -25.87 -23.42
C SER A 152 14.97 -25.30 -22.31
#